data_AF-A0A094Q348-F1
#
_entry.id   AF-A0A094Q348-F1
#
_cell.length_a   1.000
_cell.length_b   1.000
_cell.length_c   1.000
_cell.angle_alpha   90.00
_cell.angle_beta   90.00
_cell.angle_gamma   90.00
#
_symmetry.space_group_name_H-M   'P 1'
#
loop_
_entity.id
_entity.type
_entity.pdbx_description
1 polymer ?
#
loop_
_entity_poly.entity_id
_entity_poly.type
_entity_poly.pdbx_seq_one_letter_code
_entity_poly.pdbx_strand_id
1 'polypeptide(L)'
;MSLVLLFNVGMIPSGHAEGSSSTPLSEGDVIYQVLVDRFSNGDTANDNLGLGDYNPNDLGMYHGGDWKGLKNNLQYIKNLGVTAVWISPVSKQQPLSRDGNEASYHGYFTNDFATPNVHFGSLQDLKDMVAAGHVLGLKMILDVVPNHTADYLQGTATSYSPTSYSPAYPMNASSLYHHYGDCLFNGYETQYQLEICDLGGLVHTRIGFRMLDSMVCELMPQEVFLKPGFSPLSNILACQHLGKYLMETSTM
;
A
#
# COMPACT_ATOMS: atom_id res chain seq x y z
N MET A 1 44.46 -18.53 -57.23
CA MET A 1 43.62 -17.57 -56.49
C MET A 1 42.91 -18.36 -55.40
N SER A 2 43.38 -18.24 -54.16
CA SER A 2 42.78 -18.90 -52.99
C SER A 2 42.31 -17.79 -52.07
N LEU A 3 41.00 -17.71 -51.83
CA LEU A 3 40.37 -16.69 -51.00
C LEU A 3 40.25 -17.26 -49.57
N VAL A 4 41.09 -16.78 -48.66
CA VAL A 4 41.01 -17.11 -47.23
C VAL A 4 40.00 -16.15 -46.59
N LEU A 5 38.84 -16.66 -46.17
CA LEU A 5 37.93 -15.92 -45.28
C LEU A 5 38.45 -16.01 -43.84
N LEU A 6 38.90 -14.89 -43.30
CA LEU A 6 39.17 -14.72 -41.87
C LEU A 6 37.84 -14.40 -41.17
N PHE A 7 37.30 -15.35 -40.40
CA PHE A 7 36.23 -15.07 -39.45
C PHE A 7 36.82 -14.36 -38.22
N ASN A 8 36.50 -13.09 -38.07
CA ASN A 8 36.76 -12.34 -36.83
C ASN A 8 35.74 -12.80 -35.79
N VAL A 9 36.14 -13.67 -34.86
CA VAL A 9 35.33 -13.99 -33.67
C VAL A 9 35.54 -12.84 -32.68
N GLY A 10 34.72 -11.81 -32.81
CA GLY A 10 34.59 -10.80 -31.76
C GLY A 10 33.97 -11.44 -30.52
N MET A 11 34.70 -11.42 -29.40
CA MET A 11 34.16 -11.78 -28.10
C MET A 11 32.99 -10.83 -27.77
N ILE A 12 31.79 -11.37 -27.69
CA ILE A 12 30.62 -10.67 -27.13
C ILE A 12 30.88 -10.57 -25.62
N PRO A 13 30.94 -9.38 -25.01
CA PRO A 13 30.92 -9.29 -23.57
C PRO A 13 29.58 -9.85 -23.10
N SER A 14 29.61 -10.84 -22.21
CA SER A 14 28.42 -11.29 -21.49
C SER A 14 27.90 -10.13 -20.66
N GLY A 15 26.95 -9.38 -21.23
CA GLY A 15 26.15 -8.40 -20.52
C GLY A 15 25.43 -9.12 -19.39
N HIS A 16 25.73 -8.73 -18.16
CA HIS A 16 24.89 -9.07 -17.03
C HIS A 16 23.48 -8.52 -17.33
N ALA A 17 22.46 -9.34 -17.10
CA ALA A 17 21.08 -8.93 -17.26
C ALA A 17 20.79 -7.77 -16.29
N GLU A 18 20.65 -6.56 -16.82
CA GLU A 18 20.01 -5.45 -16.12
C GLU A 18 18.50 -5.68 -16.15
N GLY A 19 18.02 -6.52 -15.25
CA GLY A 19 16.60 -6.71 -14.97
C GLY A 19 16.14 -5.77 -13.86
N SER A 20 16.18 -4.45 -14.09
CA SER A 20 15.32 -3.51 -13.35
C SER A 20 14.17 -3.14 -14.27
N SER A 21 12.96 -3.58 -13.93
CA SER A 21 11.75 -3.15 -14.60
C SER A 21 11.34 -1.77 -14.07
N SER A 22 12.12 -0.74 -14.39
CA SER A 22 11.79 0.67 -14.08
C SER A 22 10.70 1.24 -15.01
N THR A 23 9.99 0.39 -15.76
CA THR A 23 9.01 0.84 -16.76
C THR A 23 7.66 1.12 -16.11
N PRO A 24 7.05 2.29 -16.33
CA PRO A 24 5.71 2.61 -15.85
C PRO A 24 4.66 1.57 -16.23
N LEU A 25 3.55 1.53 -15.49
CA LEU A 25 2.36 0.81 -15.95
C LEU A 25 1.94 1.31 -17.34
N SER A 26 1.54 0.39 -18.21
CA SER A 26 1.07 0.67 -19.57
C SER A 26 -0.25 -0.05 -19.84
N GLU A 27 -0.95 0.34 -20.91
CA GLU A 27 -2.26 -0.24 -21.27
C GLU A 27 -2.23 -1.76 -21.51
N GLY A 28 -1.05 -2.33 -21.80
CA GLY A 28 -0.88 -3.77 -22.01
C GLY A 28 -0.68 -4.57 -20.72
N ASP A 29 -0.61 -3.92 -19.56
CA ASP A 29 -0.38 -4.62 -18.30
C ASP A 29 -1.62 -5.38 -17.81
N VAL A 30 -1.38 -6.57 -17.27
CA VAL A 30 -2.39 -7.38 -16.59
C VAL A 30 -2.03 -7.43 -15.11
N ILE A 31 -2.94 -6.94 -14.27
CA ILE A 31 -2.72 -6.78 -12.83
C ILE A 31 -3.40 -7.93 -12.08
N TYR A 32 -2.65 -8.61 -11.20
CA TYR A 32 -3.19 -9.55 -10.23
C TYR A 32 -3.27 -8.88 -8.85
N GLN A 33 -4.48 -8.66 -8.35
CA GLN A 33 -4.69 -8.08 -7.03
C GLN A 33 -4.65 -9.18 -5.95
N VAL A 34 -3.92 -8.91 -4.88
CA VAL A 34 -3.71 -9.81 -3.75
C VAL A 34 -4.13 -9.12 -2.47
N LEU A 35 -5.02 -9.77 -1.71
CA LEU A 35 -5.22 -9.46 -0.30
C LEU A 35 -4.16 -10.25 0.48
N VAL A 36 -3.13 -9.57 1.00
CA VAL A 36 -1.91 -10.21 1.54
C VAL A 36 -2.25 -11.27 2.58
N ASP A 37 -3.10 -10.93 3.55
CA ASP A 37 -3.56 -11.82 4.63
C ASP A 37 -4.24 -13.11 4.15
N ARG A 38 -4.81 -13.12 2.93
CA ARG A 38 -5.61 -14.24 2.43
C ARG A 38 -4.91 -15.08 1.37
N PHE A 39 -3.69 -14.71 0.98
CA PHE A 39 -3.03 -15.34 -0.15
C PHE A 39 -2.17 -16.53 0.24
N SER A 40 -1.18 -16.31 1.10
CA SER A 40 -0.27 -17.36 1.55
C SER A 40 0.47 -16.92 2.81
N ASN A 41 0.50 -17.80 3.82
CA ASN A 41 1.28 -17.63 5.05
C ASN A 41 2.68 -18.23 4.85
N GLY A 42 3.72 -17.43 5.04
CA GLY A 42 5.11 -17.82 4.95
C GLY A 42 5.88 -17.75 6.28
N ASP A 43 5.31 -17.13 7.32
CA ASP A 43 5.92 -16.97 8.63
C ASP A 43 4.88 -16.89 9.76
N THR A 44 4.53 -18.04 10.34
CA THR A 44 3.58 -18.13 11.45
C THR A 44 3.99 -17.35 12.73
N ALA A 45 5.23 -16.84 12.83
CA ALA A 45 5.66 -16.10 14.01
C ALA A 45 5.00 -14.71 14.14
N ASN A 46 4.45 -14.15 13.06
CA ASN A 46 3.74 -12.88 13.06
C ASN A 46 2.20 -13.00 12.95
N ASP A 47 1.68 -14.23 13.03
CA ASP A 47 0.25 -14.52 13.01
C ASP A 47 -0.47 -13.96 14.24
N ASN A 48 -0.12 -14.47 15.42
CA ASN A 48 -0.76 -14.15 16.69
C ASN A 48 0.18 -13.36 17.59
N LEU A 49 0.00 -12.03 17.58
CA LEU A 49 0.79 -11.09 18.37
C LEU A 49 0.21 -10.84 19.78
N GLY A 50 -0.81 -11.61 20.19
CA GLY A 50 -1.48 -11.44 21.48
C GLY A 50 -2.41 -10.23 21.56
N LEU A 51 -2.83 -9.69 20.41
CA LEU A 51 -3.67 -8.50 20.31
C LEU A 51 -5.18 -8.83 20.20
N GLY A 52 -5.54 -10.11 20.05
CA GLY A 52 -6.93 -10.55 19.92
C GLY A 52 -7.50 -10.43 18.51
N ASP A 53 -6.65 -10.19 17.52
CA ASP A 53 -6.98 -9.89 16.12
C ASP A 53 -6.71 -11.04 15.14
N TYR A 54 -6.23 -12.19 15.62
CA TYR A 54 -5.92 -13.37 14.81
C TYR A 54 -6.88 -14.53 15.11
N ASN A 55 -7.57 -15.00 14.08
CA ASN A 55 -8.36 -16.23 14.10
C ASN A 55 -8.66 -16.69 12.66
N PRO A 56 -7.96 -17.71 12.11
CA PRO A 56 -8.16 -18.13 10.73
C PRO A 56 -9.53 -18.77 10.45
N ASN A 57 -10.34 -19.03 11.48
CA ASN A 57 -11.72 -19.52 11.33
C ASN A 57 -12.77 -18.39 11.32
N ASP A 58 -12.35 -17.14 11.52
CA ASP A 58 -13.21 -15.97 11.54
C ASP A 58 -12.82 -15.03 10.40
N LEU A 59 -13.77 -14.76 9.49
CA LEU A 59 -13.51 -13.91 8.33
C LEU A 59 -13.20 -12.45 8.70
N GLY A 60 -13.60 -12.01 9.90
CA GLY A 60 -13.31 -10.69 10.44
C GLY A 60 -11.91 -10.57 11.03
N MET A 61 -11.13 -11.65 11.11
CA MET A 61 -9.81 -11.64 11.78
C MET A 61 -8.66 -11.87 10.78
N TYR A 62 -7.42 -11.67 11.22
CA TYR A 62 -6.23 -12.08 10.48
C TYR A 62 -6.17 -13.60 10.32
N HIS A 63 -5.77 -14.04 9.12
CA HIS A 63 -5.61 -15.44 8.73
C HIS A 63 -4.13 -15.83 8.57
N GLY A 64 -3.22 -14.85 8.57
CA GLY A 64 -1.77 -15.04 8.65
C GLY A 64 -1.06 -14.97 7.30
N GLY A 65 -1.71 -14.55 6.22
CA GLY A 65 -1.01 -14.31 4.96
C GLY A 65 -0.04 -13.13 5.08
N ASP A 66 1.14 -13.27 4.49
CA ASP A 66 2.25 -12.34 4.71
C ASP A 66 3.13 -12.14 3.45
N TRP A 67 4.09 -11.22 3.53
CA TRP A 67 4.98 -10.92 2.39
C TRP A 67 5.96 -12.04 2.07
N LYS A 68 6.35 -12.88 3.02
CA LYS A 68 7.20 -14.06 2.75
C LYS A 68 6.40 -15.12 1.98
N GLY A 69 5.16 -15.37 2.37
CA GLY A 69 4.24 -16.27 1.67
C GLY A 69 3.93 -15.78 0.27
N LEU A 70 3.66 -14.49 0.08
CA LEU A 70 3.52 -13.90 -1.25
C LEU A 70 4.80 -14.06 -2.08
N LYS A 71 5.97 -13.71 -1.52
CA LYS A 71 7.27 -13.85 -2.18
C LYS A 71 7.50 -15.27 -2.69
N ASN A 72 7.18 -16.29 -1.88
CA ASN A 72 7.33 -17.71 -2.23
C ASN A 72 6.44 -18.14 -3.41
N ASN A 73 5.40 -17.38 -3.74
CA ASN A 73 4.39 -17.70 -4.74
C ASN A 73 4.38 -16.74 -5.95
N LEU A 74 5.32 -15.78 -6.03
CA LEU A 74 5.40 -14.86 -7.18
C LEU A 74 5.61 -15.58 -8.51
N GLN A 75 6.30 -16.72 -8.54
CA GLN A 75 6.44 -17.53 -9.75
C GLN A 75 5.09 -18.11 -10.20
N TYR A 76 4.24 -18.53 -9.27
CA TYR A 76 2.87 -18.97 -9.60
C TYR A 76 2.10 -17.82 -10.26
N ILE A 77 2.15 -16.62 -9.67
CA ILE A 77 1.49 -15.43 -10.21
C ILE A 77 2.04 -15.13 -11.62
N LYS A 78 3.36 -15.13 -11.81
CA LYS A 78 3.99 -14.92 -13.13
C LYS A 78 3.51 -15.93 -14.18
N ASN A 79 3.37 -17.20 -13.78
CA ASN A 79 2.94 -18.28 -14.69
C ASN A 79 1.47 -18.13 -15.15
N LEU A 80 0.65 -17.32 -14.46
CA LEU A 80 -0.68 -16.94 -14.94
C LEU A 80 -0.63 -15.98 -16.14
N GLY A 81 0.54 -15.46 -16.49
CA GLY A 81 0.73 -14.53 -17.60
C GLY A 81 0.53 -13.06 -17.24
N VAL A 82 0.43 -12.73 -15.94
CA VAL A 82 0.28 -11.35 -15.48
C VAL A 82 1.61 -10.60 -15.51
N THR A 83 1.54 -9.27 -15.56
CA THR A 83 2.71 -8.39 -15.64
C THR A 83 2.88 -7.51 -14.41
N ALA A 84 1.85 -7.41 -13.56
CA ALA A 84 1.89 -6.61 -12.35
C ALA A 84 1.14 -7.28 -11.19
N VAL A 85 1.57 -6.99 -9.96
CA VAL A 85 0.92 -7.44 -8.72
C VAL A 85 0.53 -6.23 -7.89
N TRP A 86 -0.73 -6.14 -7.50
CA TRP A 86 -1.25 -5.12 -6.58
C TRP A 86 -1.51 -5.74 -5.22
N ILE A 87 -0.82 -5.24 -4.18
CA ILE A 87 -0.94 -5.75 -2.82
C ILE A 87 -1.67 -4.77 -1.90
N SER A 88 -2.25 -5.31 -0.82
CA SER A 88 -2.87 -4.56 0.29
C SER A 88 -1.99 -3.42 0.83
N PRO A 89 -2.59 -2.42 1.49
CA PRO A 89 -1.83 -1.35 2.12
C PRO A 89 -0.82 -1.88 3.13
N VAL A 90 0.38 -1.30 3.11
CA VAL A 90 1.54 -1.83 3.82
C VAL A 90 1.76 -1.24 5.21
N SER A 91 1.07 -0.15 5.53
CA SER A 91 1.24 0.59 6.78
C SER A 91 0.72 -0.20 7.99
N LYS A 92 1.24 0.11 9.16
CA LYS A 92 0.80 -0.46 10.42
C LYS A 92 -0.65 -0.07 10.72
N GLN A 93 -1.42 -1.06 11.14
CA GLN A 93 -2.86 -0.96 11.34
C GLN A 93 -3.23 -0.88 12.82
N GLN A 94 -4.46 -0.43 13.08
CA GLN A 94 -5.14 -0.67 14.34
C GLN A 94 -5.35 -2.18 14.53
N PRO A 95 -5.22 -2.76 15.73
CA PRO A 95 -5.43 -4.20 15.90
C PRO A 95 -6.87 -4.62 15.61
N LEU A 96 -7.83 -3.98 16.27
CA LEU A 96 -9.27 -4.26 16.17
C LEU A 96 -10.03 -2.95 15.98
N SER A 97 -11.13 -2.98 15.22
CA SER A 97 -12.16 -1.94 15.18
C SER A 97 -12.60 -1.54 16.58
N ARG A 98 -13.20 -0.36 16.72
CA ARG A 98 -13.64 0.21 18.00
C ARG A 98 -14.65 -0.69 18.72
N ASP A 99 -15.49 -1.38 17.98
CA ASP A 99 -16.46 -2.33 18.52
C ASP A 99 -15.85 -3.71 18.83
N GLY A 100 -14.59 -3.95 18.44
CA GLY A 100 -13.83 -5.16 18.72
C GLY A 100 -14.17 -6.35 17.84
N ASN A 101 -14.96 -6.17 16.79
CA ASN A 101 -15.50 -7.26 15.98
C ASN A 101 -14.71 -7.53 14.69
N GLU A 102 -13.81 -6.64 14.29
CA GLU A 102 -13.05 -6.76 13.04
C GLU A 102 -11.60 -6.38 13.26
N ALA A 103 -10.69 -7.23 12.79
CA ALA A 103 -9.29 -6.92 12.66
C ALA A 103 -8.99 -6.23 11.34
N SER A 104 -7.90 -5.46 11.32
CA SER A 104 -7.52 -4.68 10.15
C SER A 104 -6.79 -5.45 9.06
N TYR A 105 -7.14 -6.74 8.85
CA TYR A 105 -6.47 -7.66 7.93
C TYR A 105 -6.38 -7.16 6.49
N HIS A 106 -7.30 -6.27 6.11
CA HIS A 106 -7.40 -5.68 4.79
C HIS A 106 -6.43 -4.50 4.57
N GLY A 107 -5.92 -3.87 5.64
CA GLY A 107 -4.95 -2.78 5.58
C GLY A 107 -5.52 -1.35 5.53
N TYR A 108 -6.82 -1.16 5.74
CA TYR A 108 -7.47 0.16 5.58
C TYR A 108 -7.73 0.92 6.91
N PHE A 109 -7.34 0.37 8.07
CA PHE A 109 -7.46 1.00 9.39
C PHE A 109 -6.09 1.47 9.89
N THR A 110 -5.44 2.33 9.11
CA THR A 110 -4.05 2.72 9.37
C THR A 110 -3.91 3.39 10.74
N ASN A 111 -2.98 2.89 11.56
CA ASN A 111 -2.53 3.48 12.82
C ASN A 111 -1.29 4.35 12.61
N ASP A 112 -0.32 3.86 11.83
CA ASP A 112 0.98 4.50 11.63
C ASP A 112 1.43 4.31 10.18
N PHE A 113 1.57 5.42 9.45
CA PHE A 113 1.98 5.44 8.06
C PHE A 113 3.48 5.24 7.85
N ALA A 114 4.30 5.31 8.90
CA ALA A 114 5.75 5.22 8.82
C ALA A 114 6.30 3.84 9.25
N THR A 115 5.43 2.93 9.71
CA THR A 115 5.80 1.58 10.15
C THR A 115 5.08 0.54 9.30
N PRO A 116 5.72 -0.58 8.90
CA PRO A 116 5.05 -1.66 8.19
C PRO A 116 4.02 -2.40 9.06
N ASN A 117 3.02 -3.02 8.42
CA ASN A 117 2.08 -3.92 9.09
C ASN A 117 2.82 -5.13 9.66
N VAL A 118 2.80 -5.25 10.99
CA VAL A 118 3.49 -6.29 11.73
C VAL A 118 3.01 -7.71 11.38
N HIS A 119 1.74 -7.87 10.98
CA HIS A 119 1.21 -9.16 10.52
C HIS A 119 1.67 -9.53 9.10
N PHE A 120 2.12 -8.57 8.29
CA PHE A 120 2.65 -8.86 6.94
C PHE A 120 4.16 -9.07 6.94
N GLY A 121 4.86 -8.60 7.98
CA GLY A 121 6.29 -8.84 8.20
C GLY A 121 7.07 -7.56 8.44
N SER A 122 8.40 -7.67 8.34
CA SER A 122 9.30 -6.52 8.49
C SER A 122 9.38 -5.68 7.22
N LEU A 123 9.92 -4.47 7.33
CA LEU A 123 10.26 -3.64 6.16
C LEU A 123 11.22 -4.37 5.21
N GLN A 124 12.10 -5.21 5.75
CA GLN A 124 13.01 -6.01 4.92
C GLN A 124 12.25 -7.09 4.13
N ASP A 125 11.24 -7.72 4.73
CA ASP A 125 10.41 -8.71 4.03
C ASP A 125 9.63 -8.09 2.86
N LEU A 126 9.11 -6.87 3.04
CA LEU A 126 8.50 -6.10 1.95
C LEU A 126 9.50 -5.82 0.82
N LYS A 127 10.70 -5.34 1.17
CA LYS A 127 11.77 -5.05 0.19
C LYS A 127 12.19 -6.30 -0.57
N ASP A 128 12.35 -7.42 0.12
CA ASP A 128 12.71 -8.71 -0.48
C ASP A 128 11.61 -9.22 -1.42
N MET A 129 10.34 -9.06 -1.05
CA MET A 129 9.19 -9.46 -1.88
C MET A 129 9.12 -8.62 -3.16
N VAL A 130 9.27 -7.30 -3.05
CA VAL A 130 9.30 -6.41 -4.21
C VAL A 130 10.49 -6.72 -5.12
N ALA A 131 11.68 -6.89 -4.56
CA ALA A 131 12.87 -7.24 -5.34
C ALA A 131 12.71 -8.58 -6.07
N ALA A 132 12.13 -9.59 -5.42
CA ALA A 132 11.83 -10.88 -6.05
C ALA A 132 10.81 -10.73 -7.21
N GLY A 133 9.82 -9.85 -7.06
CA GLY A 133 8.88 -9.51 -8.13
C GLY A 133 9.60 -8.90 -9.34
N HIS A 134 10.50 -7.95 -9.12
CA HIS A 134 11.26 -7.29 -10.18
C HIS A 134 12.17 -8.28 -10.92
N VAL A 135 12.81 -9.22 -10.22
CA VAL A 135 13.61 -10.30 -10.84
C VAL A 135 12.77 -11.15 -11.80
N LEU A 136 11.48 -11.33 -11.52
CA LEU A 136 10.53 -12.06 -12.38
C LEU A 136 9.93 -11.19 -13.50
N GLY A 137 10.34 -9.92 -13.59
CA GLY A 137 9.75 -8.94 -14.50
C GLY A 137 8.28 -8.67 -14.19
N LEU A 138 7.91 -8.67 -12.90
CA LEU A 138 6.61 -8.20 -12.41
C LEU A 138 6.75 -6.75 -11.93
N LYS A 139 5.78 -5.91 -12.25
CA LYS A 139 5.62 -4.58 -11.64
C LYS A 139 4.91 -4.74 -10.29
N MET A 140 5.36 -4.00 -9.29
CA MET A 140 4.77 -4.04 -7.95
C MET A 140 3.96 -2.77 -7.70
N ILE A 141 2.72 -2.93 -7.27
CA ILE A 141 1.78 -1.84 -6.96
C ILE A 141 1.43 -1.91 -5.48
N LEU A 142 1.70 -0.84 -4.74
CA LEU A 142 1.25 -0.70 -3.35
C LEU A 142 -0.05 0.08 -3.31
N ASP A 143 -1.01 -0.45 -2.56
CA ASP A 143 -2.19 0.31 -2.18
C ASP A 143 -1.84 1.36 -1.11
N VAL A 144 -2.36 2.58 -1.25
CA VAL A 144 -2.13 3.68 -0.32
C VAL A 144 -3.45 4.40 -0.06
N VAL A 145 -3.67 4.75 1.21
CA VAL A 145 -4.93 5.26 1.73
C VAL A 145 -4.73 6.64 2.36
N PRO A 146 -4.92 7.73 1.59
CA PRO A 146 -4.79 9.10 2.11
C PRO A 146 -5.98 9.60 2.88
N ASN A 147 -7.13 9.08 2.50
CA ASN A 147 -8.41 9.68 2.79
C ASN A 147 -8.69 9.66 4.29
N HIS A 148 -8.37 8.56 4.95
CA HIS A 148 -8.76 8.32 6.33
C HIS A 148 -7.67 7.57 7.12
N THR A 149 -7.80 7.62 8.44
CA THR A 149 -7.25 6.60 9.34
C THR A 149 -8.36 5.64 9.80
N ALA A 150 -8.11 4.82 10.80
CA ALA A 150 -9.15 4.03 11.46
C ALA A 150 -10.19 4.89 12.23
N ASP A 151 -11.07 4.23 12.97
CA ASP A 151 -12.21 4.78 13.72
C ASP A 151 -11.87 5.45 15.07
N TYR A 152 -10.73 6.15 15.12
CA TYR A 152 -10.18 6.78 16.33
C TYR A 152 -11.04 7.92 16.90
N LEU A 153 -11.88 8.54 16.09
CA LEU A 153 -12.81 9.60 16.49
C LEU A 153 -14.23 9.20 16.08
N GLN A 154 -15.20 9.45 16.96
CA GLN A 154 -16.61 9.12 16.69
C GLN A 154 -17.38 10.35 16.24
N GLY A 155 -17.97 10.29 15.05
CA GLY A 155 -18.80 11.35 14.52
C GLY A 155 -18.06 12.69 14.49
N THR A 156 -18.56 13.68 15.24
CA THR A 156 -17.97 15.03 15.28
C THR A 156 -16.96 15.23 16.41
N ALA A 157 -16.50 14.15 17.06
CA ALA A 157 -15.59 14.23 18.19
C ALA A 157 -14.22 14.79 17.80
N THR A 158 -13.75 15.80 18.54
CA THR A 158 -12.44 16.43 18.34
C THR A 158 -11.36 15.93 19.30
N SER A 159 -11.70 14.97 20.17
CA SER A 159 -10.83 14.40 21.20
C SER A 159 -10.97 12.89 21.23
N TYR A 160 -9.85 12.18 21.41
CA TYR A 160 -9.83 10.73 21.51
C TYR A 160 -10.43 10.25 22.83
N SER A 161 -11.20 9.16 22.76
CA SER A 161 -11.79 8.51 23.93
C SER A 161 -11.70 6.98 23.80
N PRO A 162 -10.93 6.32 24.69
CA PRO A 162 -9.98 6.90 25.64
C PRO A 162 -8.83 7.63 24.92
N THR A 163 -8.06 8.47 25.63
CA THR A 163 -6.93 9.21 25.02
C THR A 163 -5.82 8.31 24.48
N SER A 164 -5.73 7.06 24.95
CA SER A 164 -4.82 6.04 24.43
C SER A 164 -5.27 5.44 23.10
N TYR A 165 -6.53 5.65 22.71
CA TYR A 165 -7.10 5.17 21.46
C TYR A 165 -6.94 6.26 20.39
N SER A 166 -5.70 6.42 19.93
CA SER A 166 -5.31 7.41 18.92
C SER A 166 -4.36 6.79 17.90
N PRO A 167 -4.30 7.32 16.67
CA PRO A 167 -3.26 6.94 15.72
C PRO A 167 -1.88 7.37 16.22
N ALA A 168 -0.82 6.93 15.54
CA ALA A 168 0.54 7.35 15.82
C ALA A 168 0.79 8.80 15.37
N TYR A 169 1.83 9.42 15.91
CA TYR A 169 2.33 10.70 15.43
C TYR A 169 2.73 10.61 13.94
N PRO A 170 2.46 11.65 13.11
CA PRO A 170 1.84 12.94 13.42
C PRO A 170 0.31 12.93 13.35
N MET A 171 -0.30 11.80 12.95
CA MET A 171 -1.75 11.68 12.78
C MET A 171 -2.52 11.72 14.09
N ASN A 172 -1.84 11.67 15.25
CA ASN A 172 -2.45 11.87 16.57
C ASN A 172 -2.88 13.32 16.85
N ALA A 173 -2.65 14.27 15.96
CA ALA A 173 -3.21 15.62 16.08
C ALA A 173 -4.63 15.64 15.51
N SER A 174 -5.65 15.71 16.38
CA SER A 174 -7.06 15.71 15.95
C SER A 174 -7.41 16.87 15.00
N SER A 175 -6.68 17.98 15.05
CA SER A 175 -6.82 19.10 14.10
C SER A 175 -6.58 18.71 12.64
N LEU A 176 -5.97 17.55 12.38
CA LEU A 176 -5.74 17.02 11.05
C LEU A 176 -6.97 16.32 10.45
N TYR A 177 -8.13 16.33 11.12
CA TYR A 177 -9.35 15.66 10.66
C TYR A 177 -10.54 16.60 10.53
N HIS A 178 -11.48 16.25 9.66
CA HIS A 178 -12.58 17.13 9.27
C HIS A 178 -13.71 17.25 10.31
N HIS A 179 -13.94 16.23 11.15
CA HIS A 179 -14.93 16.21 12.26
C HIS A 179 -16.38 16.47 11.84
N TYR A 180 -16.77 16.12 10.60
CA TYR A 180 -18.15 16.28 10.13
C TYR A 180 -19.03 15.05 10.36
N GLY A 181 -18.48 13.95 10.89
CA GLY A 181 -19.17 12.68 11.05
C GLY A 181 -19.43 11.98 9.71
N ASP A 182 -20.17 10.88 9.77
CA ASP A 182 -20.35 9.98 8.63
C ASP A 182 -21.12 10.60 7.46
N CYS A 183 -20.64 10.30 6.26
CA CYS A 183 -21.46 10.43 5.06
C CYS A 183 -22.67 9.49 5.16
N LEU A 184 -23.84 9.96 4.72
CA LEU A 184 -25.07 9.14 4.76
C LEU A 184 -25.16 8.15 3.59
N PHE A 185 -24.38 8.38 2.53
CA PHE A 185 -24.40 7.66 1.25
C PHE A 185 -25.82 7.42 0.71
N ASN A 186 -26.69 8.43 0.84
CA ASN A 186 -28.08 8.35 0.42
C ASN A 186 -28.33 8.88 -1.00
N GLY A 187 -27.27 9.31 -1.70
CA GLY A 187 -27.30 9.77 -3.08
C GLY A 187 -27.58 11.28 -3.21
N TYR A 188 -27.63 12.00 -2.09
CA TYR A 188 -27.84 13.46 -2.07
C TYR A 188 -26.62 14.23 -1.57
N GLU A 189 -25.51 13.55 -1.28
CA GLU A 189 -24.25 14.18 -0.90
C GLU A 189 -23.71 15.03 -2.04
N THR A 190 -23.40 16.28 -1.72
CA THR A 190 -22.61 17.13 -2.61
C THR A 190 -21.17 16.63 -2.71
N GLN A 191 -20.48 16.97 -3.80
CA GLN A 191 -19.05 16.67 -3.94
C GLN A 191 -18.24 17.14 -2.72
N TYR A 192 -18.56 18.33 -2.19
CA TYR A 192 -17.91 18.87 -1.00
C TYR A 192 -18.14 17.99 0.24
N GLN A 193 -19.35 17.46 0.42
CA GLN A 193 -19.62 16.54 1.53
C GLN A 193 -18.78 15.26 1.37
N LEU A 194 -18.77 14.66 0.18
CA LEU A 194 -17.98 13.45 -0.10
C LEU A 194 -16.47 13.62 0.19
N GLU A 195 -15.95 14.85 0.14
CA GLU A 195 -14.54 15.19 0.40
C GLU A 195 -14.23 15.50 1.87
N ILE A 196 -15.22 15.54 2.77
CA ILE A 196 -15.00 15.98 4.16
C ILE A 196 -15.71 15.12 5.22
N CYS A 197 -16.75 14.37 4.86
CA CYS A 197 -17.40 13.47 5.81
C CYS A 197 -16.65 12.14 5.95
N ASP A 198 -16.88 11.48 7.07
CA ASP A 198 -16.23 10.21 7.41
C ASP A 198 -16.81 9.07 6.56
N LEU A 199 -15.95 8.12 6.20
CA LEU A 199 -16.31 6.96 5.39
C LEU A 199 -16.69 5.81 6.32
N GLY A 200 -17.96 5.72 6.70
CA GLY A 200 -18.48 4.61 7.50
C GLY A 200 -17.74 4.45 8.84
N GLY A 201 -17.57 5.54 9.58
CA GLY A 201 -16.84 5.59 10.85
C GLY A 201 -15.34 5.84 10.72
N LEU A 202 -14.77 5.77 9.50
CA LEU A 202 -13.35 6.03 9.26
C LEU A 202 -13.07 7.52 9.14
N VAL A 203 -12.20 8.01 10.03
CA VAL A 203 -12.01 9.45 10.25
C VAL A 203 -11.30 10.09 9.07
N HIS A 204 -11.96 11.04 8.42
CA HIS A 204 -11.47 11.72 7.22
C HIS A 204 -10.38 12.76 7.52
N THR A 205 -9.23 12.66 6.83
CA THR A 205 -8.08 13.55 7.01
C THR A 205 -8.24 14.88 6.24
N ARG A 206 -7.71 15.98 6.76
CA ARG A 206 -7.68 17.31 6.11
C ARG A 206 -6.52 17.49 5.14
N ILE A 207 -5.55 16.58 5.16
CA ILE A 207 -4.21 16.83 4.62
C ILE A 207 -3.97 16.10 3.29
N GLY A 208 -4.86 15.19 2.89
CA GLY A 208 -4.77 14.44 1.64
C GLY A 208 -3.38 13.84 1.42
N PHE A 209 -2.91 13.84 0.17
CA PHE A 209 -1.62 13.25 -0.23
C PHE A 209 -0.37 14.00 0.28
N ARG A 210 -0.46 15.28 0.67
CA ARG A 210 0.73 16.12 0.92
C ARG A 210 1.61 15.66 2.10
N MET A 211 1.04 14.97 3.10
CA MET A 211 1.81 14.39 4.22
C MET A 211 2.24 12.94 3.96
N LEU A 212 1.53 12.21 3.10
CA LEU A 212 1.85 10.82 2.79
C LEU A 212 3.09 10.71 1.93
N ASP A 213 3.35 11.70 1.08
CA ASP A 213 4.54 11.74 0.26
C ASP A 213 5.83 11.71 1.07
N SER A 214 5.89 12.24 2.30
CA SER A 214 7.09 12.07 3.13
C SER A 214 7.06 10.76 3.92
N MET A 215 5.91 10.41 4.50
CA MET A 215 5.81 9.28 5.44
C MET A 215 5.79 7.91 4.75
N VAL A 216 5.02 7.77 3.67
CA VAL A 216 4.92 6.52 2.91
C VAL A 216 6.19 6.31 2.10
N CYS A 217 6.83 7.38 1.62
CA CYS A 217 8.08 7.27 0.85
C CYS A 217 9.26 6.71 1.64
N GLU A 218 9.27 6.85 2.98
CA GLU A 218 10.28 6.21 3.82
C GLU A 218 10.10 4.68 3.90
N LEU A 219 8.86 4.20 3.77
CA LEU A 219 8.55 2.77 3.73
C LEU A 219 8.74 2.14 2.33
N MET A 220 8.80 2.95 1.28
CA MET A 220 8.80 2.44 -0.09
C MET A 220 10.20 1.96 -0.53
N PRO A 221 10.33 0.72 -1.03
CA PRO A 221 11.46 0.36 -1.89
C PRO A 221 11.46 1.27 -3.12
N GLN A 222 12.64 1.55 -3.68
CA GLN A 222 12.72 2.23 -4.98
C GLN A 222 11.90 1.42 -6.02
N GLU A 223 11.20 2.11 -6.94
CA GLU A 223 10.49 1.52 -8.09
C GLU A 223 9.14 0.81 -7.79
N VAL A 224 8.25 1.45 -7.02
CA VAL A 224 6.87 0.96 -6.82
C VAL A 224 5.83 1.97 -7.32
N PHE A 225 4.75 1.48 -7.94
CA PHE A 225 3.59 2.27 -8.32
C PHE A 225 2.60 2.41 -7.15
N LEU A 226 2.00 3.60 -7.01
CA LEU A 226 0.93 3.81 -6.03
C LEU A 226 -0.43 3.85 -6.73
N LYS A 227 -1.42 3.19 -6.13
CA LYS A 227 -2.83 3.40 -6.47
C LYS A 227 -3.44 4.38 -5.48
N PRO A 228 -4.00 5.53 -5.91
CA PRO A 228 -4.79 6.38 -5.04
C PRO A 228 -6.15 5.72 -4.74
N GLY A 229 -6.51 5.60 -3.46
CA GLY A 229 -7.89 5.34 -3.05
C GLY A 229 -8.77 6.55 -3.32
N PHE A 230 -9.85 6.38 -4.10
CA PHE A 230 -10.98 7.31 -4.28
C PHE A 230 -10.69 8.80 -4.54
N SER A 231 -9.66 9.14 -5.33
CA SER A 231 -9.57 10.44 -6.00
C SER A 231 -9.26 10.25 -7.49
N PRO A 232 -10.00 10.89 -8.42
CA PRO A 232 -9.54 10.99 -9.79
C PRO A 232 -8.28 11.87 -9.77
N LEU A 233 -7.28 11.55 -10.59
CA LEU A 233 -5.98 12.23 -10.71
C LEU A 233 -4.89 11.73 -9.75
N SER A 234 -4.17 10.69 -10.16
CA SER A 234 -2.74 10.78 -10.50
C SER A 234 -2.12 9.39 -10.60
N ASN A 235 -1.48 9.10 -11.74
CA ASN A 235 -0.50 8.03 -11.83
C ASN A 235 0.74 8.52 -11.06
N ILE A 236 0.94 8.03 -9.84
CA ILE A 236 2.11 8.38 -9.06
C ILE A 236 3.26 7.45 -9.45
N LEU A 237 4.22 8.01 -10.18
CA LEU A 237 5.56 7.47 -10.29
C LEU A 237 6.30 7.68 -8.96
N ALA A 238 6.97 6.61 -8.52
CA ALA A 238 7.75 6.47 -7.31
C ALA A 238 8.47 7.76 -6.83
N CYS A 239 8.53 7.90 -5.51
CA CYS A 239 9.06 8.95 -4.62
C CYS A 239 10.29 9.80 -5.02
N GLN A 240 10.90 9.63 -6.19
CA GLN A 240 12.04 10.42 -6.65
C GLN A 240 11.70 11.59 -7.59
N HIS A 241 10.46 11.76 -8.08
CA HIS A 241 10.18 12.81 -9.07
C HIS A 241 8.97 13.73 -8.79
N LEU A 242 8.27 13.58 -7.67
CA LEU A 242 7.09 14.41 -7.34
C LEU A 242 7.44 15.87 -7.00
N GLY A 243 8.70 16.17 -6.65
CA GLY A 243 9.16 17.53 -6.38
C GLY A 243 9.09 18.50 -7.57
N LYS A 244 8.74 18.03 -8.78
CA LYS A 244 8.58 18.89 -9.97
C LYS A 244 7.14 19.04 -10.50
N TYR A 245 6.19 18.21 -10.09
CA TYR A 245 4.84 18.21 -10.69
C TYR A 245 3.72 18.72 -9.77
N LEU A 246 3.98 18.96 -8.48
CA LEU A 246 2.99 19.51 -7.53
C LEU A 246 3.13 21.02 -7.26
N MET A 247 3.96 21.73 -8.04
CA MET A 247 4.25 23.17 -7.87
C MET A 247 3.49 24.11 -8.84
N GLU A 248 2.45 23.65 -9.54
CA GLU A 248 1.65 24.52 -10.43
C GLU A 248 0.13 24.30 -10.31
N THR A 249 -0.45 24.44 -9.12
CA THR A 249 -1.87 24.83 -8.99
C THR A 249 -2.11 25.62 -7.70
N SER A 250 -1.41 26.73 -7.54
CA SER A 250 -1.80 27.76 -6.57
C SER A 250 -1.32 29.13 -7.01
N THR A 251 -1.89 29.67 -8.08
CA THR A 251 -2.07 31.12 -8.27
C THR A 251 -3.18 31.39 -9.29
N MET A 252 -4.09 32.26 -8.85
CA MET A 252 -5.27 32.88 -9.50
C MET A 252 -6.59 32.10 -9.41
#